data_AF-A0A834ERH9-F1
#
_entry.id   AF-A0A834ERH9-F1
#
_cell.length_a   1.000
_cell.length_b   1.000
_cell.length_c   1.000
_cell.angle_alpha   90.00
_cell.angle_beta   90.00
_cell.angle_gamma   90.00
#
_symmetry.space_group_name_H-M   'P 1'
#
loop_
_entity.id
_entity.type
_entity.pdbx_description
1 polymer ?
#
loop_
_entity_poly.entity_id
_entity_poly.type
_entity_poly.pdbx_seq_one_letter_code
_entity_poly.pdbx_strand_id
1 'polypeptide(L)'
;MLPPTPQVRFSRPESEQARQRRVQSYEFLQKKHAEEPWVHLHYYSLRDSRSEHERQYLLCQGSNGVENTELVKSPSDYLMMLMPPSQEEEKDKPVAPSNVLSMAQLRTLPLADQIKILMKNVKVMPFANLMSLLGPSIDSVAVLRGIQKVAMLVQGNWVVKSDILYPKDSSSPHSGVPAEVLCRGRDFVMWKFTQSRWVVRKEVATVTKLCAEDVKDFLEHMAVVRINRGWEFVLPPDGEFIKKHPDVVQRQHMLWAGVQAKLEKVYNLVNETMPKKLDGQSGPAGLVSGDQRVQVAKSRAQQNSMLLAQELQQRKEQVWASGALPGVRIKEEPLSEEGEEEEEGEPMDTAPSGDHHSRLTNGLPAGRVAGGDSFNGLPSPGCASTPVAQELRTFVEATFQRQFVLTLSELKRLFNLHLASLPPGHTLFSGISDRMLQDTVLAAGCKQILVPFPPQTAASPDEQKVFALWESGDISDQHRQVLLEIFSKNYRVRRNMIQSRLTQECGEDLSKQEVDKVLKDCCVSYGGMWYLKGTVQS
;
A
#
# COMPACT_ATOMS: atom_id res chain seq x y z
N MET A 1 20.35 -61.82 77.35
CA MET A 1 19.81 -61.32 76.07
C MET A 1 19.96 -59.82 76.05
N LEU A 2 20.37 -59.22 74.92
CA LEU A 2 20.37 -57.76 74.73
C LEU A 2 19.13 -57.36 73.91
N PRO A 3 18.51 -56.19 74.17
CA PRO A 3 17.37 -55.71 73.38
C PRO A 3 17.83 -55.27 71.98
N PRO A 4 16.97 -55.37 70.95
CA PRO A 4 17.29 -54.86 69.62
C PRO A 4 17.36 -53.33 69.62
N THR A 5 18.38 -52.77 68.97
CA THR A 5 18.50 -51.33 68.76
C THR A 5 17.42 -50.80 67.81
N PRO A 6 16.78 -49.66 68.10
CA PRO A 6 15.73 -49.10 67.25
C PRO A 6 16.31 -48.62 65.92
N GLN A 7 15.89 -49.22 64.82
CA GLN A 7 16.36 -48.88 63.48
C GLN A 7 15.67 -47.59 63.00
N VAL A 8 16.34 -46.43 63.18
CA VAL A 8 15.85 -45.13 62.75
C VAL A 8 15.79 -45.08 61.21
N ARG A 9 14.59 -45.30 60.65
CA ARG A 9 14.32 -45.14 59.21
C ARG A 9 14.20 -43.67 58.86
N PHE A 10 15.31 -43.05 58.47
CA PHE A 10 15.29 -41.75 57.80
C PHE A 10 14.42 -41.82 56.54
N SER A 11 13.53 -40.84 56.38
CA SER A 11 12.73 -40.67 55.17
C SER A 11 13.65 -40.39 53.98
N ARG A 12 13.41 -41.08 52.86
CA ARG A 12 14.14 -40.78 51.61
C ARG A 12 13.79 -39.34 51.18
N PRO A 13 14.76 -38.54 50.71
CA PRO A 13 14.46 -37.22 50.19
C PRO A 13 13.53 -37.32 48.97
N GLU A 14 12.49 -36.49 48.96
CA GLU A 14 11.54 -36.37 47.86
C GLU A 14 12.26 -35.78 46.63
N SER A 15 12.04 -36.35 45.44
CA SER A 15 12.60 -35.78 44.21
C SER A 15 11.90 -34.48 43.84
N GLU A 16 12.62 -33.55 43.22
CA GLU A 16 12.08 -32.21 42.96
C GLU A 16 10.81 -32.23 42.08
N GLN A 17 10.75 -33.11 41.07
CA GLN A 17 9.55 -33.30 40.26
C GLN A 17 8.37 -33.90 41.06
N ALA A 18 8.63 -34.80 42.01
CA ALA A 18 7.59 -35.33 42.89
C ALA A 18 7.06 -34.23 43.82
N ARG A 19 7.96 -33.43 44.40
CA ARG A 19 7.64 -32.27 45.22
C ARG A 19 6.81 -31.24 44.45
N GLN A 20 7.17 -30.91 43.21
CA GLN A 20 6.42 -30.00 42.35
C GLN A 20 5.01 -30.52 42.06
N ARG A 21 4.87 -31.80 41.64
CA ARG A 21 3.56 -32.42 41.39
C ARG A 21 2.71 -32.51 42.66
N ARG A 22 3.31 -32.78 43.81
CA ARG A 22 2.61 -32.76 45.11
C ARG A 22 2.16 -31.34 45.47
N VAL A 23 3.00 -30.32 45.26
CA VAL A 23 2.63 -28.91 45.52
C VAL A 23 1.48 -28.43 44.61
N GLN A 24 1.27 -29.07 43.45
CA GLN A 24 0.16 -28.84 42.54
C GLN A 24 -1.05 -29.77 42.77
N SER A 25 -0.99 -30.73 43.71
CA SER A 25 -2.08 -31.69 43.91
C SER A 25 -3.23 -31.11 44.76
N TYR A 26 -4.46 -31.49 44.43
CA TYR A 26 -5.65 -31.04 45.15
C TYR A 26 -5.56 -31.31 46.66
N GLU A 27 -5.11 -32.50 47.07
CA GLU A 27 -4.93 -32.88 48.48
C GLU A 27 -3.95 -31.96 49.22
N PHE A 28 -2.86 -31.54 48.56
CA PHE A 28 -1.88 -30.64 49.17
C PHE A 28 -2.41 -29.21 49.28
N LEU A 29 -3.09 -28.69 48.24
CA LEU A 29 -3.75 -27.40 48.32
C LEU A 29 -4.84 -27.41 49.40
N GLN A 30 -5.68 -28.45 49.45
CA GLN A 30 -6.72 -28.62 50.46
C GLN A 30 -6.13 -28.66 51.88
N LYS A 31 -5.04 -29.40 52.09
CA LYS A 31 -4.35 -29.39 53.38
C LYS A 31 -3.78 -28.01 53.72
N LYS A 32 -3.14 -27.33 52.77
CA LYS A 32 -2.62 -25.97 52.97
C LYS A 32 -3.73 -24.95 53.29
N HIS A 33 -4.92 -25.11 52.71
CA HIS A 33 -6.09 -24.31 53.07
C HIS A 33 -6.64 -24.64 54.47
N ALA A 34 -6.53 -25.90 54.92
CA ALA A 34 -6.93 -26.34 56.26
C ALA A 34 -5.88 -26.03 57.35
N GLU A 35 -4.68 -25.56 56.98
CA GLU A 35 -3.67 -25.05 57.91
C GLU A 35 -3.96 -23.59 58.34
N GLU A 36 -4.87 -22.88 57.64
CA GLU A 36 -5.35 -21.54 58.02
C GLU A 36 -6.44 -21.65 59.11
N PRO A 37 -6.33 -20.96 60.26
CA PRO A 37 -7.26 -21.10 61.37
C PRO A 37 -8.60 -20.35 61.15
N TRP A 38 -9.71 -20.95 61.61
CA TRP A 38 -11.04 -20.35 61.50
C TRP A 38 -11.23 -19.10 62.37
N VAL A 39 -11.16 -17.92 61.74
CA VAL A 39 -11.56 -16.65 62.35
C VAL A 39 -13.08 -16.60 62.49
N HIS A 40 -13.56 -16.53 63.73
CA HIS A 40 -14.99 -16.41 64.03
C HIS A 40 -15.40 -14.94 63.98
N LEU A 41 -16.43 -14.61 63.20
CA LEU A 41 -16.91 -13.24 63.02
C LEU A 41 -18.31 -13.06 63.61
N HIS A 42 -18.55 -11.94 64.28
CA HIS A 42 -19.89 -11.52 64.66
C HIS A 42 -20.58 -10.88 63.45
N TYR A 43 -21.64 -11.51 62.96
CA TYR A 43 -22.44 -10.99 61.86
C TYR A 43 -23.36 -9.85 62.35
N TYR A 44 -23.19 -8.67 61.77
CA TYR A 44 -24.09 -7.53 61.93
C TYR A 44 -24.82 -7.30 60.60
N SER A 45 -26.15 -7.13 60.67
CA SER A 45 -26.98 -7.00 59.46
C SER A 45 -26.94 -5.58 58.89
N LEU A 46 -27.36 -5.40 57.63
CA LEU A 46 -27.49 -4.07 57.01
C LEU A 46 -28.43 -3.10 57.77
N ARG A 47 -29.29 -3.61 58.68
CA ARG A 47 -30.17 -2.81 59.55
C ARG A 47 -29.59 -2.54 60.95
N ASP A 48 -28.36 -2.96 61.21
CA ASP A 48 -27.65 -2.72 62.46
C ASP A 48 -26.99 -1.33 62.42
N SER A 49 -27.09 -0.56 63.51
CA SER A 49 -26.48 0.77 63.59
C SER A 49 -24.95 0.72 63.55
N ARG A 50 -24.33 -0.42 63.88
CA ARG A 50 -22.89 -0.64 63.64
C ARG A 50 -22.57 -0.59 62.15
N SER A 51 -23.37 -1.21 61.31
CA SER A 51 -23.18 -1.20 59.85
C SER A 51 -23.41 0.20 59.26
N GLU A 52 -24.33 0.99 59.81
CA GLU A 52 -24.50 2.40 59.41
C GLU A 52 -23.31 3.27 59.81
N HIS A 53 -22.72 3.05 60.99
CA HIS A 53 -21.53 3.76 61.47
C HIS A 53 -20.27 3.35 60.69
N GLU A 54 -20.01 2.05 60.51
CA GLU A 54 -18.84 1.55 59.80
C GLU A 54 -18.83 1.95 58.32
N ARG A 55 -20.02 2.11 57.71
CA ARG A 55 -20.18 2.70 56.36
C ARG A 55 -19.65 4.13 56.25
N GLN A 56 -19.52 4.87 57.36
CA GLN A 56 -18.92 6.22 57.35
C GLN A 56 -17.43 6.17 57.00
N TYR A 57 -16.73 5.07 57.28
CA TYR A 57 -15.32 4.89 56.92
C TYR A 57 -15.09 4.63 55.41
N LEU A 58 -16.16 4.44 54.62
CA LEU A 58 -16.06 4.46 53.15
C LEU A 58 -15.85 5.88 52.59
N LEU A 59 -16.00 6.92 53.41
CA LEU A 59 -15.78 8.32 53.04
C LEU A 59 -14.42 8.79 53.55
N CYS A 60 -13.58 9.28 52.64
CA CYS A 60 -12.37 10.00 53.02
C CYS A 60 -12.69 11.46 53.38
N GLN A 61 -12.02 11.99 54.41
CA GLN A 61 -12.09 13.43 54.73
C GLN A 61 -11.14 14.18 53.80
N GLY A 62 -11.69 14.82 52.77
CA GLY A 62 -10.95 15.64 51.80
C GLY A 62 -11.50 17.06 51.72
N SER A 63 -10.63 18.02 51.36
CA SER A 63 -11.09 19.36 51.00
C SER A 63 -11.69 19.35 49.59
N ASN A 64 -12.78 20.09 49.39
CA ASN A 64 -13.39 20.25 48.06
C ASN A 64 -12.41 21.00 47.14
N GLY A 65 -12.03 20.40 46.01
CA GLY A 65 -11.21 21.05 44.98
C GLY A 65 -9.70 20.82 45.07
N VAL A 66 -9.22 19.77 45.75
CA VAL A 66 -7.83 19.33 45.61
C VAL A 66 -7.64 18.65 44.25
N GLU A 67 -6.79 19.20 43.38
CA GLU A 67 -6.41 18.56 42.12
C GLU A 67 -5.51 17.33 42.37
N ASN A 68 -5.64 16.30 41.54
CA ASN A 68 -4.95 15.03 41.71
C ASN A 68 -3.54 15.07 41.09
N THR A 69 -2.51 14.93 41.92
CA THR A 69 -1.09 14.98 41.51
C THR A 69 -0.61 13.73 40.77
N GLU A 70 -1.28 12.59 40.92
CA GLU A 70 -0.82 11.29 40.41
C GLU A 70 -1.37 10.98 39.01
N LEU A 71 -2.59 11.44 38.71
CA LEU A 71 -3.29 11.16 37.45
C LEU A 71 -2.98 12.18 36.34
N VAL A 72 -1.75 12.68 36.30
CA VAL A 72 -1.27 13.76 35.41
C VAL A 72 -0.76 13.28 34.03
N LYS A 73 -0.98 12.01 33.66
CA LYS A 73 -0.44 11.41 32.43
C LYS A 73 -1.30 11.75 31.20
N SER A 74 -0.67 12.01 30.05
CA SER A 74 -1.39 12.19 28.80
C SER A 74 -2.03 10.87 28.33
N PRO A 75 -3.08 10.91 27.49
CA PRO A 75 -3.67 9.70 26.91
C PRO A 75 -2.66 8.81 26.17
N SER A 76 -1.65 9.41 25.53
CA SER A 76 -0.54 8.71 24.88
C SER A 76 0.40 8.02 25.88
N ASP A 77 0.78 8.69 26.97
CA ASP A 77 1.67 8.09 27.99
C ASP A 77 0.97 6.98 28.77
N TYR A 78 -0.35 7.11 28.95
CA TYR A 78 -1.18 6.09 29.56
C TYR A 78 -1.35 4.87 28.65
N LEU A 79 -1.60 5.07 27.35
CA LEU A 79 -1.66 3.98 26.37
C LEU A 79 -0.32 3.22 26.28
N MET A 80 0.81 3.94 26.26
CA MET A 80 2.17 3.35 26.30
C MET A 80 2.46 2.57 27.59
N MET A 81 1.75 2.85 28.69
CA MET A 81 1.86 2.08 29.94
C MET A 81 0.98 0.82 29.90
N LEU A 82 -0.23 0.91 29.35
CA LEU A 82 -1.14 -0.23 29.19
C LEU A 82 -0.64 -1.23 28.13
N MET A 83 0.09 -0.74 27.13
CA MET A 83 0.68 -1.52 26.04
C MET A 83 2.20 -1.24 25.97
N PRO A 84 2.99 -1.77 26.91
CA PRO A 84 4.44 -1.60 26.86
C PRO A 84 5.02 -2.25 25.60
N PRO A 85 5.97 -1.61 24.90
CA PRO A 85 6.52 -2.15 23.67
C PRO A 85 7.29 -3.46 23.93
N SER A 86 7.05 -4.47 23.09
CA SER A 86 7.71 -5.77 23.16
C SER A 86 9.22 -5.64 22.93
N GLN A 87 10.01 -6.10 23.90
CA GLN A 87 11.48 -5.96 23.93
C GLN A 87 12.23 -6.81 22.87
N GLU A 88 11.50 -7.46 21.95
CA GLU A 88 12.02 -8.44 20.99
C GLU A 88 12.35 -7.83 19.61
N GLU A 89 11.84 -6.63 19.29
CA GLU A 89 12.01 -5.99 17.97
C GLU A 89 13.47 -5.69 17.57
N GLU A 90 14.44 -5.75 18.50
CA GLU A 90 15.86 -5.49 18.19
C GLU A 90 16.56 -6.70 17.52
N LYS A 91 16.02 -7.92 17.62
CA LYS A 91 16.72 -9.14 17.18
C LYS A 91 16.37 -9.61 15.77
N ASP A 92 15.09 -9.78 15.46
CA ASP A 92 14.67 -10.24 14.13
C ASP A 92 14.33 -9.06 13.22
N LYS A 93 15.32 -8.67 12.40
CA LYS A 93 15.09 -7.79 11.25
C LYS A 93 14.04 -8.46 10.35
N PRO A 94 12.94 -7.78 10.00
CA PRO A 94 11.84 -8.41 9.27
C PRO A 94 12.32 -8.95 7.92
N VAL A 95 11.78 -10.10 7.52
CA VAL A 95 12.11 -10.80 6.25
C VAL A 95 11.46 -10.12 5.03
N ALA A 96 11.47 -8.79 5.02
CA ALA A 96 11.37 -8.01 3.80
C ALA A 96 12.70 -8.11 3.02
N PRO A 97 12.71 -7.94 1.68
CA PRO A 97 13.96 -7.67 0.99
C PRO A 97 14.61 -6.43 1.62
N SER A 98 15.89 -6.53 1.99
CA SER A 98 16.62 -5.66 2.94
C SER A 98 16.74 -4.16 2.60
N ASN A 99 16.05 -3.71 1.55
CA ASN A 99 15.90 -2.33 1.12
C ASN A 99 14.58 -1.70 1.60
N VAL A 100 13.57 -2.49 1.98
CA VAL A 100 12.21 -2.00 2.31
C VAL A 100 12.02 -1.95 3.83
N LEU A 101 11.77 -0.74 4.34
CA LEU A 101 11.41 -0.47 5.74
C LEU A 101 10.03 0.18 5.81
N SER A 102 9.32 0.03 6.93
CA SER A 102 8.09 0.78 7.17
C SER A 102 8.38 2.27 7.40
N MET A 103 7.40 3.15 7.17
CA MET A 103 7.55 4.59 7.49
C MET A 103 7.70 4.88 8.99
N ALA A 104 7.40 3.92 9.87
CA ALA A 104 7.70 4.00 11.29
C ALA A 104 9.17 3.68 11.57
N GLN A 105 9.67 2.53 11.05
CA GLN A 105 11.08 2.13 11.15
C GLN A 105 12.02 3.13 10.46
N LEU A 106 11.60 3.75 9.36
CA LEU A 106 12.37 4.81 8.71
C LEU A 106 12.58 5.99 9.67
N ARG A 107 11.56 6.38 10.44
CA ARG A 107 11.63 7.55 11.34
C ARG A 107 12.50 7.34 12.59
N THR A 108 12.83 6.11 12.95
CA THR A 108 13.79 5.84 14.05
C THR A 108 15.25 5.94 13.60
N LEU A 109 15.53 5.96 12.29
CA LEU A 109 16.89 6.08 11.74
C LEU A 109 17.41 7.53 11.68
N PRO A 110 18.72 7.76 11.67
CA PRO A 110 19.30 9.08 11.43
C PRO A 110 18.87 9.67 10.08
N LEU A 111 18.64 10.99 10.02
CA LEU A 111 18.15 11.70 8.83
C LEU A 111 18.94 11.40 7.54
N ALA A 112 20.26 11.21 7.65
CA ALA A 112 21.11 10.87 6.50
C ALA A 112 20.75 9.50 5.89
N ASP A 113 20.44 8.52 6.72
CA ASP A 113 20.05 7.17 6.30
C ASP A 113 18.60 7.14 5.83
N GLN A 114 17.70 7.94 6.44
CA GLN A 114 16.34 8.13 5.91
C GLN A 114 16.37 8.61 4.46
N ILE A 115 17.12 9.68 4.17
CA ILE A 115 17.26 10.23 2.82
C ILE A 115 17.94 9.20 1.89
N LYS A 116 18.97 8.47 2.35
CA LYS A 116 19.66 7.44 1.57
C LYS A 116 18.72 6.29 1.17
N ILE A 117 17.91 5.80 2.09
CA ILE A 117 16.98 4.68 1.86
C ILE A 117 15.83 5.13 0.94
N LEU A 118 15.25 6.31 1.18
CA LEU A 118 14.24 6.90 0.29
C LEU A 118 14.78 7.05 -1.14
N MET A 119 15.97 7.66 -1.32
CA MET A 119 16.56 7.82 -2.65
C MET A 119 16.94 6.49 -3.31
N LYS A 120 17.41 5.48 -2.56
CA LYS A 120 17.66 4.14 -3.10
C LYS A 120 16.37 3.47 -3.60
N ASN A 121 15.27 3.64 -2.87
CA ASN A 121 14.00 2.97 -3.17
C ASN A 121 13.18 3.67 -4.26
N VAL A 122 13.14 5.01 -4.27
CA VAL A 122 12.36 5.82 -5.22
C VAL A 122 13.15 6.18 -6.48
N LYS A 123 14.49 6.21 -6.40
CA LYS A 123 15.46 6.55 -7.47
C LYS A 123 15.40 7.97 -8.00
N VAL A 124 14.21 8.55 -8.21
CA VAL A 124 14.01 9.91 -8.71
C VAL A 124 12.77 10.57 -8.09
N MET A 125 12.91 11.77 -7.50
CA MET A 125 11.79 12.50 -6.89
C MET A 125 11.97 14.03 -6.84
N PRO A 126 10.88 14.82 -6.78
CA PRO A 126 10.93 16.25 -6.48
C PRO A 126 11.34 16.49 -5.02
N PHE A 127 11.93 17.65 -4.73
CA PHE A 127 12.35 17.98 -3.36
C PHE A 127 11.17 18.14 -2.39
N ALA A 128 10.03 18.67 -2.86
CA ALA A 128 8.82 18.81 -2.05
C ALA A 128 8.31 17.46 -1.52
N ASN A 129 8.34 16.41 -2.37
CA ASN A 129 7.90 15.07 -1.98
C ASN A 129 8.82 14.46 -0.91
N LEU A 130 10.12 14.78 -0.92
CA LEU A 130 11.06 14.33 0.11
C LEU A 130 10.75 14.97 1.47
N MET A 131 10.51 16.28 1.49
CA MET A 131 10.08 16.99 2.70
C MET A 131 8.77 16.41 3.25
N SER A 132 7.82 16.07 2.38
CA SER A 132 6.54 15.45 2.74
C SER A 132 6.70 14.06 3.40
N LEU A 133 7.57 13.20 2.86
CA LEU A 133 7.82 11.87 3.43
C LEU A 133 8.54 11.92 4.79
N LEU A 134 9.57 12.78 4.91
CA LEU A 134 10.34 12.95 6.13
C LEU A 134 9.49 13.58 7.25
N GLY A 135 8.76 14.65 6.94
CA GLY A 135 7.82 15.31 7.85
C GLY A 135 8.08 16.82 8.01
N PRO A 136 7.06 17.61 8.39
CA PRO A 136 7.11 19.07 8.39
C PRO A 136 8.01 19.71 9.47
N SER A 137 8.45 18.93 10.46
CA SER A 137 9.31 19.38 11.57
C SER A 137 10.82 19.36 11.25
N ILE A 138 11.23 18.86 10.08
CA ILE A 138 12.63 18.67 9.72
C ILE A 138 13.15 19.85 8.89
N ASP A 139 14.33 20.37 9.25
CA ASP A 139 14.96 21.48 8.54
C ASP A 139 15.30 21.14 7.07
N SER A 140 14.73 21.92 6.15
CA SER A 140 15.00 21.85 4.71
C SER A 140 16.47 22.03 4.33
N VAL A 141 17.26 22.81 5.08
CA VAL A 141 18.69 23.03 4.80
C VAL A 141 19.52 21.80 5.17
N ALA A 142 19.20 21.14 6.28
CA ALA A 142 19.75 19.83 6.65
C ALA A 142 19.39 18.75 5.61
N VAL A 143 18.13 18.71 5.12
CA VAL A 143 17.72 17.77 4.06
C VAL A 143 18.47 18.06 2.75
N LEU A 144 18.57 19.32 2.32
CA LEU A 144 19.36 19.73 1.15
C LEU A 144 20.82 19.31 1.25
N ARG A 145 21.43 19.44 2.44
CA ARG A 145 22.81 19.01 2.71
C ARG A 145 22.95 17.48 2.73
N GLY A 146 21.92 16.77 3.19
CA GLY A 146 21.85 15.31 3.18
C GLY A 146 21.74 14.74 1.76
N ILE A 147 20.76 15.19 0.98
CA ILE A 147 20.47 14.63 -0.35
C ILE A 147 21.63 14.82 -1.33
N GLN A 148 22.35 15.95 -1.28
CA GLN A 148 23.56 16.18 -2.10
C GLN A 148 24.68 15.14 -1.88
N LYS A 149 24.67 14.39 -0.78
CA LYS A 149 25.59 13.27 -0.57
C LYS A 149 25.21 12.04 -1.39
N VAL A 150 23.92 11.73 -1.54
CA VAL A 150 23.40 10.47 -2.11
C VAL A 150 22.70 10.61 -3.46
N ALA A 151 22.41 11.83 -3.90
CA ALA A 151 21.71 12.14 -5.15
C ALA A 151 22.34 13.35 -5.87
N MET A 152 21.96 13.52 -7.14
CA MET A 152 22.33 14.61 -8.04
C MET A 152 21.07 15.22 -8.65
N LEU A 153 21.12 16.49 -9.04
CA LEU A 153 19.98 17.21 -9.61
C LEU A 153 19.89 17.02 -11.13
N VAL A 154 18.75 16.57 -11.66
CA VAL A 154 18.47 16.43 -13.10
C VAL A 154 17.10 17.05 -13.40
N GLN A 155 17.05 18.07 -14.27
CA GLN A 155 15.83 18.83 -14.57
C GLN A 155 15.08 19.29 -13.30
N GLY A 156 15.80 19.80 -12.29
CA GLY A 156 15.23 20.23 -11.00
C GLY A 156 14.81 19.10 -10.03
N ASN A 157 14.74 17.85 -10.49
CA ASN A 157 14.40 16.69 -9.67
C ASN A 157 15.68 16.05 -9.12
N TRP A 158 15.60 15.39 -7.97
CA TRP A 158 16.73 14.66 -7.40
C TRP A 158 16.75 13.21 -7.90
N VAL A 159 17.90 12.78 -8.41
CA VAL A 159 18.15 11.42 -8.91
C VAL A 159 19.27 10.78 -8.08
N VAL A 160 19.06 9.57 -7.56
CA VAL A 160 20.06 8.83 -6.76
C VAL A 160 21.36 8.62 -7.54
N LYS A 161 22.52 8.73 -6.87
CA LYS A 161 23.84 8.52 -7.49
C LYS A 161 24.07 7.03 -7.79
N SER A 162 24.89 6.77 -8.81
CA SER A 162 25.12 5.41 -9.31
C SER A 162 25.90 4.53 -8.32
N ASP A 163 26.77 5.11 -7.49
CA ASP A 163 27.52 4.44 -6.42
C ASP A 163 26.66 4.00 -5.22
N ILE A 164 25.45 4.56 -5.06
CA ILE A 164 24.46 4.14 -4.06
C ILE A 164 23.63 2.93 -4.55
N LEU A 165 23.54 2.73 -5.88
CA LEU A 165 22.85 1.60 -6.50
C LEU A 165 23.78 0.41 -6.77
N TYR A 166 24.95 0.67 -7.36
CA TYR A 166 25.94 -0.32 -7.74
C TYR A 166 27.22 -0.13 -6.90
N PRO A 167 27.32 -0.76 -5.71
CA PRO A 167 28.56 -0.77 -4.94
C PRO A 167 29.69 -1.46 -5.72
N LYS A 168 30.95 -1.11 -5.43
CA LYS A 168 32.13 -1.56 -6.19
C LYS A 168 32.22 -3.08 -6.40
N ASP A 169 31.74 -3.83 -5.43
CA ASP A 169 31.84 -5.29 -5.33
C ASP A 169 30.73 -6.01 -6.13
N SER A 170 29.87 -5.25 -6.83
CA SER A 170 28.75 -5.77 -7.64
C SER A 170 29.03 -5.76 -9.15
N SER A 171 28.23 -6.53 -9.88
CA SER A 171 28.25 -6.64 -11.34
C SER A 171 26.83 -6.70 -11.89
N SER A 172 26.67 -6.54 -13.21
CA SER A 172 25.36 -6.64 -13.87
C SER A 172 24.78 -8.06 -13.74
N PRO A 173 23.49 -8.21 -13.38
CA PRO A 173 22.78 -9.48 -13.42
C PRO A 173 22.49 -9.98 -14.85
N HIS A 174 22.75 -9.17 -15.88
CA HIS A 174 22.49 -9.49 -17.29
C HIS A 174 23.78 -9.74 -18.09
N SER A 175 24.84 -8.98 -17.82
CA SER A 175 26.08 -8.98 -18.61
C SER A 175 27.33 -9.35 -17.82
N GLY A 176 27.26 -9.45 -16.49
CA GLY A 176 28.43 -9.65 -15.62
C GLY A 176 29.39 -8.46 -15.57
N VAL A 177 29.09 -7.35 -16.24
CA VAL A 177 29.93 -6.15 -16.31
C VAL A 177 30.09 -5.51 -14.92
N PRO A 178 31.29 -5.13 -14.47
CA PRO A 178 31.51 -4.56 -13.14
C PRO A 178 30.78 -3.23 -12.89
N ALA A 179 30.39 -2.99 -11.64
CA ALA A 179 29.71 -1.79 -11.17
C ALA A 179 30.33 -0.48 -11.66
N GLU A 180 31.66 -0.36 -11.72
CA GLU A 180 32.31 0.87 -12.18
C GLU A 180 31.97 1.27 -13.61
N VAL A 181 31.69 0.29 -14.48
CA VAL A 181 31.31 0.52 -15.89
C VAL A 181 29.81 0.83 -15.97
N LEU A 182 28.99 0.14 -15.17
CA LEU A 182 27.55 0.43 -15.04
C LEU A 182 27.32 1.86 -14.53
N CYS A 183 28.09 2.31 -13.54
CA CYS A 183 28.06 3.68 -13.04
C CYS A 183 28.36 4.69 -14.14
N ARG A 184 29.44 4.50 -14.92
CA ARG A 184 29.78 5.39 -16.06
C ARG A 184 28.70 5.41 -17.14
N GLY A 185 28.10 4.26 -17.44
CA GLY A 185 26.99 4.14 -18.39
C GLY A 185 25.73 4.86 -17.90
N ARG A 186 25.34 4.66 -16.64
CA ARG A 186 24.19 5.31 -16.02
C ARG A 186 24.41 6.82 -15.88
N ASP A 187 25.58 7.25 -15.45
CA ASP A 187 25.96 8.67 -15.33
C ASP A 187 25.92 9.37 -16.70
N PHE A 188 26.29 8.68 -17.79
CA PHE A 188 26.11 9.17 -19.16
C PHE A 188 24.64 9.34 -19.55
N VAL A 189 23.76 8.40 -19.21
CA VAL A 189 22.30 8.56 -19.43
C VAL A 189 21.76 9.75 -18.64
N MET A 190 22.18 9.93 -17.38
CA MET A 190 21.73 11.04 -16.54
C MET A 190 22.23 12.39 -17.04
N TRP A 191 23.49 12.48 -17.49
CA TRP A 191 24.02 13.66 -18.14
C TRP A 191 23.32 13.95 -19.48
N LYS A 192 23.00 12.94 -20.30
CA LYS A 192 22.16 13.15 -21.50
C LYS A 192 20.79 13.73 -21.13
N PHE A 193 20.21 13.36 -19.98
CA PHE A 193 18.98 13.98 -19.46
C PHE A 193 19.17 15.39 -18.86
N THR A 194 20.38 15.88 -18.59
CA THR A 194 20.57 17.32 -18.28
C THR A 194 20.63 18.19 -19.54
N GLN A 195 20.97 17.62 -20.70
CA GLN A 195 21.01 18.32 -21.99
C GLN A 195 19.71 18.19 -22.79
N SER A 196 19.00 17.07 -22.67
CA SER A 196 17.83 16.71 -23.48
C SER A 196 16.70 16.14 -22.62
N ARG A 197 15.45 16.40 -23.01
CA ARG A 197 14.27 15.71 -22.44
C ARG A 197 14.20 14.22 -22.81
N TRP A 198 14.92 13.83 -23.88
CA TRP A 198 14.79 12.56 -24.60
C TRP A 198 16.13 11.85 -24.76
N VAL A 199 16.15 10.51 -24.58
CA VAL A 199 17.33 9.65 -24.78
C VAL A 199 16.98 8.42 -25.61
N VAL A 200 17.86 8.05 -26.55
CA VAL A 200 17.67 6.89 -27.46
C VAL A 200 18.51 5.70 -26.99
N ARG A 201 17.87 4.60 -26.55
CA ARG A 201 18.53 3.36 -26.06
C ARG A 201 19.63 2.84 -27.01
N LYS A 202 19.40 2.91 -28.33
CA LYS A 202 20.40 2.50 -29.35
C LYS A 202 21.65 3.38 -29.37
N GLU A 203 21.49 4.71 -29.23
CA GLU A 203 22.60 5.66 -29.14
C GLU A 203 23.45 5.36 -27.90
N VAL A 204 22.80 5.25 -26.73
CA VAL A 204 23.47 4.97 -25.46
C VAL A 204 24.25 3.66 -25.49
N ALA A 205 23.66 2.55 -25.96
CA ALA A 205 24.38 1.28 -26.08
C ALA A 205 25.58 1.37 -27.04
N THR A 206 25.43 2.12 -28.15
CA THR A 206 26.50 2.33 -29.13
C THR A 206 27.68 3.13 -28.56
N VAL A 207 27.42 4.12 -27.71
CA VAL A 207 28.46 4.94 -27.04
C VAL A 207 29.08 4.18 -25.86
N THR A 208 28.24 3.69 -24.93
CA THR A 208 28.68 3.11 -23.65
C THR A 208 29.28 1.70 -23.76
N LYS A 209 29.02 1.00 -24.87
CA LYS A 209 29.37 -0.42 -25.13
C LYS A 209 28.75 -1.43 -24.16
N LEU A 210 27.78 -1.00 -23.35
CA LEU A 210 26.95 -1.90 -22.55
C LEU A 210 25.98 -2.69 -23.43
N CYS A 211 25.51 -3.84 -22.96
CA CYS A 211 24.44 -4.56 -23.65
C CYS A 211 23.15 -3.74 -23.64
N ALA A 212 22.22 -4.08 -24.53
CA ALA A 212 20.98 -3.32 -24.62
C ALA A 212 20.15 -3.44 -23.32
N GLU A 213 20.34 -4.51 -22.55
CA GLU A 213 19.59 -4.91 -21.36
C GLU A 213 20.01 -4.08 -20.14
N ASP A 214 21.31 -3.89 -19.90
CA ASP A 214 21.83 -2.95 -18.89
C ASP A 214 21.30 -1.53 -19.14
N VAL A 215 21.34 -1.08 -20.40
CA VAL A 215 20.83 0.24 -20.79
C VAL A 215 19.29 0.32 -20.63
N LYS A 216 18.57 -0.80 -20.74
CA LYS A 216 17.12 -0.87 -20.49
C LYS A 216 16.82 -0.71 -19.00
N ASP A 217 17.53 -1.46 -18.13
CA ASP A 217 17.38 -1.37 -16.67
C ASP A 217 17.60 0.05 -16.15
N PHE A 218 18.65 0.74 -16.63
CA PHE A 218 18.89 2.14 -16.26
C PHE A 218 17.73 3.06 -16.65
N LEU A 219 17.11 2.82 -17.82
CA LEU A 219 16.05 3.66 -18.34
C LEU A 219 14.70 3.38 -17.67
N GLU A 220 14.34 2.11 -17.41
CA GLU A 220 13.09 1.75 -16.72
C GLU A 220 13.02 2.28 -15.28
N HIS A 221 14.17 2.49 -14.63
CA HIS A 221 14.24 3.10 -13.31
C HIS A 221 13.93 4.61 -13.26
N MET A 222 14.03 5.33 -14.38
CA MET A 222 14.10 6.82 -14.39
C MET A 222 13.43 7.50 -15.59
N ALA A 223 12.88 6.73 -16.53
CA ALA A 223 12.32 7.23 -17.78
C ALA A 223 11.18 6.33 -18.29
N VAL A 224 10.33 6.89 -19.16
CA VAL A 224 9.20 6.19 -19.79
C VAL A 224 9.37 6.13 -21.30
N VAL A 225 9.00 5.00 -21.91
CA VAL A 225 9.02 4.85 -23.37
C VAL A 225 7.94 5.71 -24.01
N ARG A 226 8.30 6.48 -25.04
CA ARG A 226 7.34 7.13 -25.94
C ARG A 226 7.60 6.69 -27.39
N ILE A 227 6.52 6.34 -28.07
CA ILE A 227 6.53 5.94 -29.48
C ILE A 227 7.21 7.03 -30.32
N ASN A 228 8.13 6.62 -31.20
CA ASN A 228 8.90 7.47 -32.12
C ASN A 228 9.77 8.59 -31.49
N ARG A 229 9.91 8.65 -30.16
CA ARG A 229 10.79 9.64 -29.47
C ARG A 229 11.83 9.04 -28.52
N GLY A 230 11.77 7.74 -28.24
CA GLY A 230 12.72 7.07 -27.35
C GLY A 230 12.23 7.09 -25.90
N TRP A 231 13.11 7.43 -24.97
CA TRP A 231 12.82 7.46 -23.53
C TRP A 231 12.76 8.90 -23.02
N GLU A 232 11.67 9.24 -22.35
CA GLU A 232 11.43 10.54 -21.71
C GLU A 232 11.75 10.45 -20.21
N PHE A 233 12.47 11.42 -19.64
CA PHE A 233 12.72 11.45 -18.19
C PHE A 233 11.40 11.48 -17.40
N VAL A 234 11.23 10.62 -16.39
CA VAL A 234 9.90 10.26 -15.86
C VAL A 234 9.14 11.40 -15.19
N LEU A 235 9.83 12.36 -14.57
CA LEU A 235 9.22 13.54 -13.94
C LEU A 235 9.37 14.78 -14.83
N PRO A 236 8.38 15.70 -14.88
CA PRO A 236 8.55 16.99 -15.55
C PRO A 236 9.60 17.87 -14.83
N PRO A 237 10.17 18.89 -15.48
CA PRO A 237 11.15 19.76 -14.84
C PRO A 237 10.60 20.50 -13.62
N ASP A 238 11.25 20.38 -12.45
CA ASP A 238 10.85 21.07 -11.21
C ASP A 238 11.31 22.54 -11.23
N GLY A 239 10.48 23.38 -11.86
CA GLY A 239 10.72 24.81 -11.97
C GLY A 239 10.61 25.57 -10.63
N GLU A 240 9.86 25.07 -9.64
CA GLU A 240 9.79 25.70 -8.32
C GLU A 240 11.13 25.51 -7.61
N PHE A 241 11.65 24.28 -7.55
CA PHE A 241 12.93 23.99 -6.93
C PHE A 241 14.06 24.80 -7.57
N ILE A 242 14.10 24.88 -8.90
CA ILE A 242 15.12 25.64 -9.64
C ILE A 242 15.07 27.13 -9.26
N LYS A 243 13.87 27.72 -9.18
CA LYS A 243 13.68 29.14 -8.79
C LYS A 243 14.03 29.41 -7.32
N LYS A 244 13.80 28.43 -6.45
CA LYS A 244 13.93 28.54 -4.98
C LYS A 244 15.35 28.29 -4.46
N HIS A 245 16.14 27.48 -5.17
CA HIS A 245 17.49 27.06 -4.76
C HIS A 245 18.56 27.24 -5.87
N PRO A 246 18.70 28.44 -6.47
CA PRO A 246 19.59 28.67 -7.62
C PRO A 246 21.08 28.40 -7.31
N ASP A 247 21.50 28.59 -6.06
CA ASP A 247 22.87 28.29 -5.60
C ASP A 247 23.16 26.78 -5.59
N VAL A 248 22.14 25.95 -5.32
CA VAL A 248 22.23 24.49 -5.40
C VAL A 248 22.26 24.08 -6.86
N VAL A 249 21.39 24.65 -7.71
CA VAL A 249 21.37 24.39 -9.16
C VAL A 249 22.74 24.68 -9.79
N GLN A 250 23.33 25.85 -9.50
CA GLN A 250 24.64 26.22 -10.05
C GLN A 250 25.75 25.27 -9.60
N ARG A 251 25.78 24.87 -8.32
CA ARG A 251 26.75 23.89 -7.82
C ARG A 251 26.55 22.51 -8.43
N GLN A 252 25.31 22.07 -8.62
CA GLN A 252 24.97 20.81 -9.28
C GLN A 252 25.36 20.82 -10.77
N HIS A 253 25.21 21.95 -11.48
CA HIS A 253 25.70 22.13 -12.84
C HIS A 253 27.24 21.99 -12.92
N MET A 254 27.99 22.63 -12.02
CA MET A 254 29.45 22.47 -11.95
C MET A 254 29.89 21.03 -11.66
N LEU A 255 29.16 20.31 -10.81
CA LEU A 255 29.39 18.88 -10.56
C LEU A 255 29.12 18.04 -11.81
N TRP A 256 28.04 18.31 -12.56
CA TRP A 256 27.76 17.63 -13.83
C TRP A 256 28.79 17.92 -14.92
N ALA A 257 29.34 19.14 -15.01
CA ALA A 257 30.48 19.43 -15.89
C ALA A 257 31.72 18.60 -15.51
N GLY A 258 31.96 18.40 -14.21
CA GLY A 258 33.00 17.51 -13.70
C GLY A 258 32.75 16.01 -13.92
N VAL A 259 31.51 15.60 -14.18
CA VAL A 259 31.15 14.24 -14.63
C VAL A 259 31.34 14.13 -16.15
N GLN A 260 30.83 15.10 -16.92
CA GLN A 260 30.98 15.20 -18.37
C GLN A 260 32.46 15.09 -18.79
N ALA A 261 33.35 15.88 -18.20
CA ALA A 261 34.79 15.85 -18.49
C ALA A 261 35.51 14.53 -18.12
N LYS A 262 34.84 13.60 -17.43
CA LYS A 262 35.29 12.21 -17.24
C LYS A 262 34.70 11.29 -18.30
N LEU A 263 33.41 11.45 -18.63
CA LEU A 263 32.72 10.67 -19.66
C LEU A 263 33.30 10.91 -21.05
N GLU A 264 33.62 12.15 -21.40
CA GLU A 264 34.29 12.53 -22.66
C GLU A 264 35.62 11.77 -22.84
N LYS A 265 36.43 11.68 -21.77
CA LYS A 265 37.72 10.97 -21.77
C LYS A 265 37.61 9.45 -21.83
N VAL A 266 36.48 8.88 -21.39
CA VAL A 266 36.25 7.42 -21.39
C VAL A 266 35.60 6.96 -22.69
N TYR A 267 34.68 7.74 -23.25
CA TYR A 267 33.91 7.37 -24.44
C TYR A 267 34.36 8.06 -25.73
N ASN A 268 35.40 8.93 -25.68
CA ASN A 268 35.91 9.71 -26.81
C ASN A 268 34.80 10.48 -27.54
N LEU A 269 33.96 11.17 -26.77
CA LEU A 269 32.86 11.97 -27.30
C LEU A 269 33.43 13.11 -28.15
N VAL A 270 33.15 13.08 -29.46
CA VAL A 270 33.50 14.17 -30.38
C VAL A 270 32.62 15.37 -30.05
N ASN A 271 33.24 16.54 -29.91
CA ASN A 271 32.55 17.81 -29.65
C ASN A 271 31.85 18.34 -30.91
N GLU A 272 30.80 17.64 -31.34
CA GLU A 272 29.73 18.24 -32.13
C GLU A 272 29.08 19.36 -31.31
N THR A 273 28.79 20.49 -31.95
CA THR A 273 28.18 21.70 -31.37
C THR A 273 28.97 22.47 -30.30
N MET A 274 30.12 23.02 -30.69
CA MET A 274 30.34 24.47 -30.48
C MET A 274 30.77 25.10 -31.81
N PRO A 275 30.05 26.11 -32.34
CA PRO A 275 30.55 26.88 -33.47
C PRO A 275 31.85 27.57 -33.06
N LYS A 276 32.95 27.31 -33.79
CA LYS A 276 34.17 28.12 -33.64
C LYS A 276 33.82 29.57 -33.96
N LYS A 277 33.81 30.42 -32.93
CA LYS A 277 33.82 31.87 -33.11
C LYS A 277 35.15 32.21 -33.78
N LEU A 278 35.11 32.46 -35.09
CA LEU A 278 36.27 32.96 -35.83
C LEU A 278 36.57 34.37 -35.32
N ASP A 279 37.81 34.58 -34.90
CA ASP A 279 38.29 35.90 -34.50
C ASP A 279 38.46 36.82 -35.72
N GLY A 280 38.17 38.11 -35.52
CA GLY A 280 38.48 39.17 -36.48
C GLY A 280 37.43 39.42 -37.56
N GLN A 281 36.40 40.22 -37.23
CA GLN A 281 36.40 41.64 -37.61
C GLN A 281 35.22 42.40 -36.99
N SER A 282 35.42 43.69 -36.75
CA SER A 282 34.42 44.63 -36.22
C SER A 282 33.62 45.29 -37.34
N GLY A 283 32.30 45.07 -37.37
CA GLY A 283 31.36 45.74 -38.26
C GLY A 283 29.95 45.77 -37.65
N PRO A 284 29.11 46.77 -37.98
CA PRO A 284 27.84 46.99 -37.28
C PRO A 284 26.78 45.94 -37.64
N ALA A 285 25.98 45.53 -36.65
CA ALA A 285 24.86 44.63 -36.85
C ALA A 285 23.71 45.33 -37.60
N GLY A 286 23.45 44.92 -38.84
CA GLY A 286 22.29 45.40 -39.59
C GLY A 286 20.98 44.92 -38.96
N LEU A 287 20.09 45.86 -38.60
CA LEU A 287 18.75 45.52 -38.11
C LEU A 287 17.91 44.95 -39.26
N VAL A 288 17.76 43.62 -39.31
CA VAL A 288 16.70 42.98 -40.09
C VAL A 288 15.36 43.36 -39.48
N SER A 289 14.59 44.19 -40.18
CA SER A 289 13.30 44.74 -39.75
C SER A 289 12.30 43.65 -39.35
N GLY A 290 11.38 43.98 -38.44
CA GLY A 290 10.32 43.08 -37.99
C GLY A 290 9.49 42.54 -39.14
N ASP A 291 9.05 43.41 -40.05
CA ASP A 291 8.25 43.05 -41.23
C ASP A 291 8.94 42.02 -42.12
N GLN A 292 10.27 42.12 -42.27
CA GLN A 292 11.02 41.20 -43.12
C GLN A 292 11.09 39.80 -42.52
N ARG A 293 11.08 39.68 -41.19
CA ARG A 293 10.94 38.39 -40.48
C ARG A 293 9.51 37.85 -40.59
N VAL A 294 8.50 38.72 -40.47
CA VAL A 294 7.08 38.36 -40.60
C VAL A 294 6.76 37.90 -42.03
N GLN A 295 7.30 38.54 -43.06
CA GLN A 295 7.16 38.11 -44.45
C GLN A 295 7.80 36.75 -44.69
N VAL A 296 9.05 36.53 -44.25
CA VAL A 296 9.71 35.21 -44.36
C VAL A 296 8.93 34.12 -43.62
N ALA A 297 8.36 34.44 -42.44
CA ALA A 297 7.49 33.51 -41.71
C ALA A 297 6.20 33.20 -42.48
N LYS A 298 5.51 34.21 -43.04
CA LYS A 298 4.30 34.04 -43.85
C LYS A 298 4.56 33.20 -45.10
N SER A 299 5.60 33.50 -45.88
CA SER A 299 5.96 32.73 -47.07
C SER A 299 6.29 31.28 -46.74
N ARG A 300 7.00 31.02 -45.63
CA ARG A 300 7.31 29.65 -45.18
C ARG A 300 6.07 28.91 -44.68
N ALA A 301 5.13 29.59 -44.03
CA ALA A 301 3.85 29.01 -43.64
C ALA A 301 2.98 28.66 -44.86
N GLN A 302 2.92 29.53 -45.88
CA GLN A 302 2.23 29.27 -47.14
C GLN A 302 2.86 28.08 -47.89
N GLN A 303 4.19 28.01 -47.97
CA GLN A 303 4.90 26.89 -48.60
C GLN A 303 4.64 25.55 -47.88
N ASN A 304 4.67 25.54 -46.55
CA ASN A 304 4.32 24.36 -45.75
C ASN A 304 2.85 23.95 -45.94
N SER A 305 1.93 24.92 -46.03
CA SER A 305 0.50 24.66 -46.26
C SER A 305 0.26 24.00 -47.62
N MET A 306 0.91 24.49 -48.69
CA MET A 306 0.82 23.88 -50.03
C MET A 306 1.41 22.46 -50.06
N LEU A 307 2.52 22.21 -49.35
CA LEU A 307 3.09 20.86 -49.22
C LEU A 307 2.15 19.90 -48.47
N LEU A 308 1.55 20.34 -47.36
CA LEU A 308 0.57 19.55 -46.60
C LEU A 308 -0.70 19.26 -47.43
N ALA A 309 -1.16 20.21 -48.24
CA ALA A 309 -2.27 20.00 -49.16
C ALA A 309 -1.94 18.96 -50.25
N GLN A 310 -0.72 18.99 -50.81
CA GLN A 310 -0.26 17.98 -51.76
C GLN A 310 -0.10 16.59 -51.11
N GLU A 311 0.44 16.49 -49.90
CA GLU A 311 0.54 15.20 -49.18
C GLU A 311 -0.85 14.62 -48.87
N LEU A 312 -1.80 15.46 -48.45
CA LEU A 312 -3.17 15.05 -48.16
C LEU A 312 -3.90 14.58 -49.43
N GLN A 313 -3.70 15.26 -50.56
CA GLN A 313 -4.23 14.83 -51.85
C GLN A 313 -3.60 13.50 -52.33
N GLN A 314 -2.27 13.35 -52.23
CA GLN A 314 -1.61 12.07 -52.53
C GLN A 314 -2.12 10.91 -51.66
N ARG A 315 -2.33 11.14 -50.35
CA ARG A 315 -2.94 10.14 -49.46
C ARG A 315 -4.36 9.78 -49.89
N LYS A 316 -5.17 10.76 -50.30
CA LYS A 316 -6.54 10.56 -50.79
C LYS A 316 -6.56 9.70 -52.07
N GLU A 317 -5.62 9.95 -52.99
CA GLU A 317 -5.40 9.16 -54.20
C GLU A 317 -4.86 7.76 -53.90
N GLN A 318 -3.93 7.61 -52.94
CA GLN A 318 -3.46 6.30 -52.47
C GLN A 318 -4.58 5.46 -51.85
N VAL A 319 -5.48 6.06 -51.05
CA VAL A 319 -6.63 5.36 -50.49
C VAL A 319 -7.59 4.92 -51.60
N TRP A 320 -7.86 5.78 -52.59
CA TRP A 320 -8.70 5.47 -53.74
C TRP A 320 -8.12 4.33 -54.61
N ALA A 321 -6.80 4.35 -54.84
CA ALA A 321 -6.10 3.34 -55.63
C ALA A 321 -5.95 1.98 -54.92
N SER A 322 -6.00 1.95 -53.58
CA SER A 322 -5.72 0.73 -52.79
C SER A 322 -6.94 -0.16 -52.54
N GLY A 323 -8.17 0.30 -52.87
CA GLY A 323 -9.39 -0.51 -52.84
C GLY A 323 -9.81 -1.10 -51.49
N ALA A 324 -9.20 -0.66 -50.38
CA ALA A 324 -9.35 -1.27 -49.05
C ALA A 324 -10.17 -0.38 -48.11
N LEU A 325 -11.33 -0.89 -47.66
CA LEU A 325 -12.16 -0.28 -46.61
C LEU A 325 -11.75 -0.77 -45.21
N PRO A 326 -11.41 0.13 -44.28
CA PRO A 326 -11.48 -0.13 -42.85
C PRO A 326 -12.68 0.65 -42.25
N GLY A 327 -13.78 -0.05 -41.99
CA GLY A 327 -14.98 0.56 -41.42
C GLY A 327 -14.83 0.87 -39.93
N VAL A 328 -14.50 2.13 -39.59
CA VAL A 328 -14.57 2.65 -38.22
C VAL A 328 -15.39 3.94 -38.23
N ARG A 329 -16.62 3.88 -37.70
CA ARG A 329 -17.43 5.09 -37.46
C ARG A 329 -16.96 5.77 -36.18
N ILE A 330 -16.32 6.93 -36.32
CA ILE A 330 -16.23 7.91 -35.24
C ILE A 330 -17.49 8.77 -35.31
N LYS A 331 -18.06 9.11 -34.15
CA LYS A 331 -19.28 9.90 -34.04
C LYS A 331 -18.93 11.39 -34.14
N GLU A 332 -19.48 12.06 -35.15
CA GLU A 332 -19.37 13.51 -35.31
C GLU A 332 -20.31 14.24 -34.33
N GLU A 333 -19.85 15.38 -33.80
CA GLU A 333 -20.70 16.38 -33.15
C GLU A 333 -20.86 17.56 -34.11
N PRO A 334 -22.09 18.07 -34.34
CA PRO A 334 -22.30 19.19 -35.25
C PRO A 334 -22.00 20.53 -34.57
N LEU A 335 -21.18 21.36 -35.21
CA LEU A 335 -21.01 22.78 -34.91
C LEU A 335 -21.08 23.58 -36.22
N SER A 336 -22.11 24.40 -36.36
CA SER A 336 -22.41 25.30 -37.48
C SER A 336 -23.49 26.29 -37.00
N GLU A 337 -23.46 27.58 -37.31
CA GLU A 337 -22.41 28.45 -37.86
C GLU A 337 -22.72 29.89 -37.42
N GLU A 338 -21.82 30.86 -37.67
CA GLU A 338 -21.96 32.26 -37.24
C GLU A 338 -22.89 33.06 -38.18
N GLY A 339 -23.56 34.10 -37.66
CA GLY A 339 -24.41 35.00 -38.45
C GLY A 339 -25.14 36.05 -37.60
N GLU A 340 -24.69 37.30 -37.68
CA GLU A 340 -25.28 38.47 -37.03
C GLU A 340 -26.18 39.23 -38.02
N GLU A 341 -27.32 39.77 -37.56
CA GLU A 341 -27.92 41.04 -38.04
C GLU A 341 -29.04 41.50 -37.07
N GLU A 342 -29.31 42.81 -37.03
CA GLU A 342 -30.13 43.48 -36.00
C GLU A 342 -31.49 43.96 -36.54
N GLU A 343 -32.57 43.98 -35.73
CA GLU A 343 -33.64 45.00 -35.84
C GLU A 343 -34.52 45.11 -34.56
N GLU A 344 -35.35 46.16 -34.50
CA GLU A 344 -35.88 46.81 -33.28
C GLU A 344 -37.23 46.25 -32.72
N GLY A 345 -37.61 46.63 -31.48
CA GLY A 345 -39.03 46.71 -31.05
C GLY A 345 -39.41 46.27 -29.62
N GLU A 346 -40.04 47.17 -28.84
CA GLU A 346 -40.69 46.93 -27.52
C GLU A 346 -42.24 46.79 -27.66
N PRO A 347 -43.16 46.83 -26.63
CA PRO A 347 -43.02 46.83 -25.15
C PRO A 347 -44.10 46.03 -24.32
N MET A 348 -44.02 46.16 -22.97
CA MET A 348 -45.11 46.21 -21.94
C MET A 348 -45.81 44.97 -21.28
N ASP A 349 -45.57 44.85 -19.96
CA ASP A 349 -46.50 44.78 -18.80
C ASP A 349 -47.77 43.88 -18.80
N THR A 350 -48.01 43.05 -17.76
CA THR A 350 -48.53 43.49 -16.44
C THR A 350 -48.56 42.35 -15.37
N ALA A 351 -48.65 42.72 -14.08
CA ALA A 351 -48.94 41.84 -12.92
C ALA A 351 -50.29 42.28 -12.24
N PRO A 352 -50.88 41.62 -11.20
CA PRO A 352 -50.28 41.16 -9.92
C PRO A 352 -50.71 39.70 -9.59
N SER A 353 -50.87 39.12 -8.38
CA SER A 353 -50.78 39.44 -6.92
C SER A 353 -50.74 38.09 -6.15
N GLY A 354 -50.35 37.94 -4.87
CA GLY A 354 -49.84 38.87 -3.85
C GLY A 354 -49.62 38.15 -2.50
N ASP A 355 -48.95 38.82 -1.54
CA ASP A 355 -48.86 38.65 -0.06
C ASP A 355 -49.09 37.27 0.64
N HIS A 356 -48.30 36.85 1.65
CA HIS A 356 -47.77 37.61 2.79
C HIS A 356 -46.39 37.13 3.34
N HIS A 357 -45.75 37.97 4.16
CA HIS A 357 -44.49 37.73 4.90
C HIS A 357 -44.59 36.81 6.14
N SER A 358 -43.49 36.11 6.51
CA SER A 358 -42.91 36.24 7.87
C SER A 358 -41.45 35.72 8.02
N ARG A 359 -40.70 36.43 8.88
CA ARG A 359 -39.29 36.39 9.33
C ARG A 359 -38.50 35.06 9.46
N LEU A 360 -37.18 35.23 9.35
CA LEU A 360 -36.08 34.37 9.86
C LEU A 360 -35.94 34.41 11.40
N THR A 361 -35.40 33.34 12.03
CA THR A 361 -34.14 33.34 12.86
C THR A 361 -33.82 31.97 13.51
N ASN A 362 -32.61 31.84 14.05
CA ASN A 362 -31.95 30.60 14.55
C ASN A 362 -32.63 29.89 15.73
N GLY A 363 -32.41 28.57 15.84
CA GLY A 363 -32.59 27.79 17.08
C GLY A 363 -31.84 26.45 17.07
N LEU A 364 -30.97 26.23 18.06
CA LEU A 364 -30.42 24.90 18.39
C LEU A 364 -31.42 24.13 19.29
N PRO A 365 -31.31 22.79 19.32
CA PRO A 365 -31.43 22.09 20.60
C PRO A 365 -30.26 21.15 20.86
N ALA A 366 -29.80 21.12 22.12
CA ALA A 366 -28.92 20.10 22.67
C ALA A 366 -29.42 19.72 24.07
N GLY A 367 -29.47 18.43 24.44
CA GLY A 367 -29.93 18.09 25.79
C GLY A 367 -30.25 16.65 26.18
N ARG A 368 -29.25 15.74 26.15
CA ARG A 368 -29.20 14.53 27.03
C ARG A 368 -30.30 13.48 26.73
N VAL A 369 -30.29 12.22 27.21
CA VAL A 369 -29.77 11.57 28.44
C VAL A 369 -28.71 10.49 28.13
N ALA A 370 -28.01 9.99 29.16
CA ALA A 370 -26.87 9.09 29.06
C ALA A 370 -27.13 7.70 29.71
N GLY A 371 -26.25 6.74 29.40
CA GLY A 371 -25.99 5.55 30.21
C GLY A 371 -26.69 4.27 29.77
N GLY A 372 -25.94 3.16 29.74
CA GLY A 372 -26.47 1.83 29.43
C GLY A 372 -25.42 0.83 28.96
N ASP A 373 -24.58 0.32 29.87
CA ASP A 373 -23.84 -0.92 29.62
C ASP A 373 -24.81 -2.10 29.43
N SER A 374 -24.49 -3.02 28.54
CA SER A 374 -25.20 -4.29 28.40
C SER A 374 -24.31 -5.38 27.82
N PHE A 375 -23.57 -6.05 28.71
CA PHE A 375 -22.99 -7.37 28.43
C PHE A 375 -24.13 -8.41 28.26
N ASN A 376 -23.92 -9.38 27.38
CA ASN A 376 -24.68 -10.64 27.26
C ASN A 376 -26.20 -10.52 27.02
N GLY A 377 -26.60 -10.44 25.75
CA GLY A 377 -27.93 -10.80 25.27
C GLY A 377 -27.84 -11.46 23.89
N LEU A 378 -28.76 -12.38 23.57
CA LEU A 378 -28.80 -13.00 22.24
C LEU A 378 -29.21 -11.97 21.17
N PRO A 379 -28.68 -12.04 19.94
CA PRO A 379 -29.16 -11.19 18.84
C PRO A 379 -30.57 -11.62 18.41
N SER A 380 -31.55 -10.74 18.61
CA SER A 380 -32.90 -10.92 18.07
C SER A 380 -32.89 -10.90 16.53
N PRO A 381 -33.67 -11.76 15.84
CA PRO A 381 -33.70 -11.83 14.38
C PRO A 381 -34.47 -10.65 13.78
N GLY A 382 -33.82 -9.50 13.61
CA GLY A 382 -34.47 -8.27 13.13
C GLY A 382 -33.59 -7.19 12.48
N CYS A 383 -32.29 -7.42 12.28
CA CYS A 383 -31.38 -6.42 11.71
C CYS A 383 -30.84 -6.85 10.32
N ALA A 384 -31.66 -6.72 9.29
CA ALA A 384 -31.33 -7.11 7.90
C ALA A 384 -31.22 -5.92 6.92
N SER A 385 -31.33 -4.68 7.42
CA SER A 385 -31.50 -3.49 6.58
C SER A 385 -30.80 -2.24 7.13
N THR A 386 -29.47 -2.30 7.29
CA THR A 386 -28.64 -1.09 7.26
C THR A 386 -27.97 -0.99 5.88
N PRO A 387 -27.79 0.21 5.29
CA PRO A 387 -27.12 0.35 4.00
C PRO A 387 -25.69 -0.22 4.00
N VAL A 388 -24.98 -0.09 5.14
CA VAL A 388 -23.64 -0.66 5.34
C VAL A 388 -23.63 -2.18 5.18
N ALA A 389 -24.61 -2.89 5.76
CA ALA A 389 -24.69 -4.34 5.66
C ALA A 389 -25.02 -4.81 4.24
N GLN A 390 -25.83 -4.04 3.50
CA GLN A 390 -26.17 -4.35 2.09
C GLN A 390 -24.96 -4.17 1.16
N GLU A 391 -24.22 -3.06 1.28
CA GLU A 391 -22.98 -2.84 0.53
C GLU A 391 -21.90 -3.88 0.88
N LEU A 392 -21.75 -4.21 2.17
CA LEU A 392 -20.78 -5.21 2.62
C LEU A 392 -21.12 -6.61 2.09
N ARG A 393 -22.41 -6.96 2.07
CA ARG A 393 -22.91 -8.21 1.49
C ARG A 393 -22.62 -8.29 -0.01
N THR A 394 -22.90 -7.22 -0.76
CA THR A 394 -22.60 -7.15 -2.20
C THR A 394 -21.11 -7.35 -2.49
N PHE A 395 -20.22 -6.71 -1.72
CA PHE A 395 -18.78 -6.92 -1.82
C PHE A 395 -18.39 -8.38 -1.53
N VAL A 396 -18.93 -8.98 -0.45
CA VAL A 396 -18.65 -10.35 -0.04
C VAL A 396 -19.10 -11.36 -1.11
N GLU A 397 -20.35 -11.28 -1.57
CA GLU A 397 -20.92 -12.18 -2.57
C GLU A 397 -20.11 -12.12 -3.88
N ALA A 398 -19.87 -10.92 -4.40
CA ALA A 398 -19.07 -10.72 -5.62
C ALA A 398 -17.60 -11.18 -5.48
N THR A 399 -17.06 -11.18 -4.26
CA THR A 399 -15.70 -11.66 -3.96
C THR A 399 -15.63 -13.18 -3.90
N PHE A 400 -16.53 -13.83 -3.17
CA PHE A 400 -16.54 -15.30 -3.04
C PHE A 400 -16.97 -16.00 -4.33
N GLN A 401 -17.87 -15.41 -5.14
CA GLN A 401 -18.17 -15.88 -6.50
C GLN A 401 -16.95 -15.92 -7.44
N ARG A 402 -15.89 -15.15 -7.16
CA ARG A 402 -14.67 -15.08 -7.97
C ARG A 402 -13.52 -15.94 -7.42
N GLN A 403 -13.39 -16.00 -6.10
CA GLN A 403 -12.24 -16.64 -5.44
C GLN A 403 -12.54 -18.04 -4.90
N PHE A 404 -13.81 -18.36 -4.65
CA PHE A 404 -14.36 -19.57 -4.00
C PHE A 404 -13.87 -19.85 -2.58
N VAL A 405 -12.57 -19.70 -2.28
CA VAL A 405 -11.96 -19.99 -0.98
C VAL A 405 -10.97 -18.89 -0.60
N LEU A 406 -11.12 -18.33 0.60
CA LEU A 406 -10.31 -17.23 1.12
C LEU A 406 -10.03 -17.41 2.62
N THR A 407 -8.91 -16.86 3.10
CA THR A 407 -8.68 -16.64 4.54
C THR A 407 -9.29 -15.30 4.97
N LEU A 408 -9.53 -15.10 6.27
CA LEU A 408 -9.96 -13.78 6.77
C LEU A 408 -8.90 -12.71 6.49
N SER A 409 -7.61 -13.05 6.58
CA SER A 409 -6.50 -12.15 6.22
C SER A 409 -6.60 -11.68 4.76
N GLU A 410 -6.79 -12.60 3.81
CA GLU A 410 -6.92 -12.26 2.39
C GLU A 410 -8.23 -11.52 2.09
N LEU A 411 -9.34 -11.88 2.75
CA LEU A 411 -10.60 -11.14 2.63
C LEU A 411 -10.46 -9.69 3.14
N LYS A 412 -9.78 -9.47 4.27
CA LYS A 412 -9.47 -8.12 4.79
C LYS A 412 -8.57 -7.35 3.81
N ARG A 413 -7.60 -8.01 3.17
CA ARG A 413 -6.75 -7.42 2.13
C ARG A 413 -7.56 -6.98 0.90
N LEU A 414 -8.47 -7.84 0.43
CA LEU A 414 -9.36 -7.55 -0.69
C LEU A 414 -10.39 -6.45 -0.34
N PHE A 415 -10.92 -6.43 0.88
CA PHE A 415 -11.82 -5.39 1.35
C PHE A 415 -11.13 -4.03 1.42
N ASN A 416 -9.90 -3.95 1.95
CA ASN A 416 -9.11 -2.72 1.95
C ASN A 416 -8.78 -2.23 0.52
N LEU A 417 -8.54 -3.15 -0.43
CA LEU A 417 -8.36 -2.80 -1.84
C LEU A 417 -9.66 -2.28 -2.47
N HIS A 418 -10.81 -2.82 -2.08
CA HIS A 418 -12.11 -2.32 -2.51
C HIS A 418 -12.41 -0.93 -1.92
N LEU A 419 -12.16 -0.70 -0.62
CA LEU A 419 -12.26 0.63 0.00
C LEU A 419 -11.41 1.68 -0.74
N ALA A 420 -10.19 1.33 -1.16
CA ALA A 420 -9.32 2.21 -1.93
C ALA A 420 -9.84 2.54 -3.36
N SER A 421 -10.87 1.84 -3.84
CA SER A 421 -11.54 2.11 -5.12
C SER A 421 -12.83 2.94 -5.00
N LEU A 422 -13.29 3.22 -3.79
CA LEU A 422 -14.56 3.90 -3.51
C LEU A 422 -14.38 5.41 -3.26
N PRO A 423 -15.36 6.26 -3.60
CA PRO A 423 -15.28 7.69 -3.36
C PRO A 423 -15.29 8.03 -1.86
N PRO A 424 -14.55 9.07 -1.42
CA PRO A 424 -14.57 9.51 -0.02
C PRO A 424 -16.00 9.78 0.48
N GLY A 425 -16.32 9.28 1.66
CA GLY A 425 -17.66 9.36 2.25
C GLY A 425 -18.59 8.17 1.96
N HIS A 426 -18.13 7.15 1.23
CA HIS A 426 -18.89 5.90 1.05
C HIS A 426 -19.26 5.23 2.39
N THR A 427 -20.43 4.58 2.45
CA THR A 427 -20.98 3.94 3.66
C THR A 427 -20.04 2.90 4.28
N LEU A 428 -19.24 2.22 3.47
CA LEU A 428 -18.28 1.19 3.89
C LEU A 428 -17.08 1.73 4.70
N PHE A 429 -16.84 3.05 4.72
CA PHE A 429 -15.83 3.66 5.60
C PHE A 429 -16.27 3.76 7.08
N SER A 430 -17.48 3.30 7.43
CA SER A 430 -18.09 3.42 8.77
C SER A 430 -17.48 2.55 9.90
N GLY A 431 -16.26 2.02 9.72
CA GLY A 431 -15.57 1.25 10.76
C GLY A 431 -16.05 -0.20 10.91
N ILE A 432 -16.05 -0.94 9.80
CA ILE A 432 -16.49 -2.35 9.76
C ILE A 432 -15.50 -3.22 10.53
N SER A 433 -16.00 -3.95 11.54
CA SER A 433 -15.20 -4.84 12.36
C SER A 433 -15.00 -6.21 11.71
N ASP A 434 -13.89 -6.89 12.06
CA ASP A 434 -13.63 -8.27 11.62
C ASP A 434 -14.80 -9.21 11.93
N ARG A 435 -15.51 -8.99 13.04
CA ARG A 435 -16.69 -9.78 13.41
C ARG A 435 -17.85 -9.56 12.44
N MET A 436 -18.17 -8.30 12.12
CA MET A 436 -19.21 -7.95 11.14
C MET A 436 -18.90 -8.49 9.75
N LEU A 437 -17.62 -8.47 9.35
CA LEU A 437 -17.15 -9.08 8.10
C LEU A 437 -17.39 -10.60 8.11
N GLN A 438 -16.96 -11.32 9.15
CA GLN A 438 -17.16 -12.77 9.29
C GLN A 438 -18.66 -13.15 9.32
N ASP A 439 -19.49 -12.43 10.07
CA ASP A 439 -20.94 -12.68 10.14
C ASP A 439 -21.62 -12.44 8.78
N THR A 440 -21.15 -11.46 8.00
CA THR A 440 -21.65 -11.19 6.65
C THR A 440 -21.22 -12.26 5.64
N VAL A 441 -20.02 -12.83 5.76
CA VAL A 441 -19.60 -14.01 4.98
C VAL A 441 -20.53 -15.20 5.24
N LEU A 442 -20.86 -15.48 6.50
CA LEU A 442 -21.77 -16.57 6.85
C LEU A 442 -23.21 -16.31 6.36
N ALA A 443 -23.67 -15.05 6.39
CA ALA A 443 -24.98 -14.65 5.85
C ALA A 443 -25.06 -14.65 4.30
N ALA A 444 -23.92 -14.76 3.62
CA ALA A 444 -23.76 -14.74 2.16
C ALA A 444 -23.56 -16.15 1.55
N GLY A 445 -24.05 -17.21 2.20
CA GLY A 445 -23.97 -18.58 1.68
C GLY A 445 -22.56 -19.20 1.69
N CYS A 446 -21.62 -18.59 2.43
CA CYS A 446 -20.29 -19.13 2.65
C CYS A 446 -20.18 -19.82 4.02
N LYS A 447 -19.30 -20.82 4.13
CA LYS A 447 -19.08 -21.62 5.34
C LYS A 447 -17.63 -21.51 5.80
N GLN A 448 -17.43 -21.39 7.11
CA GLN A 448 -16.09 -21.48 7.69
C GLN A 448 -15.61 -22.95 7.66
N ILE A 449 -14.41 -23.18 7.13
CA ILE A 449 -13.79 -24.50 7.06
C ILE A 449 -12.76 -24.61 8.16
N LEU A 450 -12.99 -25.50 9.12
CA LEU A 450 -12.06 -25.76 10.23
C LEU A 450 -10.91 -26.65 9.75
N VAL A 451 -10.01 -26.08 8.93
CA VAL A 451 -8.82 -26.78 8.44
C VAL A 451 -7.89 -27.10 9.62
N PRO A 452 -7.48 -28.35 9.85
CA PRO A 452 -6.63 -28.72 10.98
C PRO A 452 -5.16 -28.37 10.68
N PHE A 453 -4.80 -27.09 10.82
CA PHE A 453 -3.43 -26.61 10.66
C PHE A 453 -2.44 -27.35 11.60
N PRO A 454 -1.18 -27.58 11.20
CA PRO A 454 -0.17 -28.19 12.06
C PRO A 454 0.07 -27.36 13.34
N PRO A 455 0.36 -27.98 14.51
CA PRO A 455 0.67 -27.25 15.75
C PRO A 455 1.85 -26.26 15.63
N GLN A 456 2.75 -26.50 14.69
CA GLN A 456 3.91 -25.66 14.35
C GLN A 456 3.65 -24.70 13.17
N THR A 457 2.39 -24.37 12.87
CA THR A 457 2.04 -23.44 11.79
C THR A 457 2.55 -22.02 12.09
N ALA A 458 3.07 -21.34 11.06
CA ALA A 458 3.40 -19.91 11.12
C ALA A 458 2.19 -19.00 10.83
N ALA A 459 1.07 -19.58 10.37
CA ALA A 459 -0.11 -18.84 9.95
C ALA A 459 -0.73 -18.08 11.13
N SER A 460 -0.98 -16.78 10.93
CA SER A 460 -1.66 -15.93 11.90
C SER A 460 -3.11 -16.39 12.17
N PRO A 461 -3.75 -15.94 13.28
CA PRO A 461 -5.14 -16.30 13.59
C PRO A 461 -6.16 -15.93 12.51
N ASP A 462 -5.86 -14.96 11.63
CA ASP A 462 -6.72 -14.58 10.50
C ASP A 462 -6.42 -15.35 9.21
N GLU A 463 -5.23 -15.95 9.08
CA GLU A 463 -4.92 -16.90 8.01
C GLU A 463 -5.48 -18.29 8.31
N GLN A 464 -5.56 -18.67 9.59
CA GLN A 464 -6.17 -19.93 10.00
C GLN A 464 -7.72 -19.96 9.85
N LYS A 465 -8.36 -18.79 9.76
CA LYS A 465 -9.81 -18.67 9.50
C LYS A 465 -10.10 -18.78 8.00
N VAL A 466 -10.27 -19.99 7.53
CA VAL A 466 -10.63 -20.28 6.12
C VAL A 466 -12.14 -20.22 5.93
N PHE A 467 -12.59 -19.50 4.91
CA PHE A 467 -13.97 -19.44 4.46
C PHE A 467 -14.07 -19.91 3.01
N ALA A 468 -15.18 -20.57 2.67
CA ALA A 468 -15.44 -21.04 1.32
C ALA A 468 -16.91 -20.83 0.92
N LEU A 469 -17.15 -20.52 -0.35
CA LEU A 469 -18.49 -20.47 -0.95
C LEU A 469 -19.12 -21.87 -0.83
N TRP A 470 -20.19 -22.01 -0.06
CA TRP A 470 -20.80 -23.32 0.19
C TRP A 470 -21.87 -23.64 -0.85
N GLU A 471 -22.74 -22.68 -1.12
CA GLU A 471 -23.75 -22.70 -2.17
C GLU A 471 -23.48 -21.57 -3.16
N SER A 472 -23.54 -21.89 -4.46
CA SER A 472 -23.40 -20.93 -5.57
C SER A 472 -24.53 -21.04 -6.59
N GLY A 473 -25.33 -22.11 -6.53
CA GLY A 473 -26.36 -22.42 -7.52
C GLY A 473 -25.83 -23.12 -8.78
N ASP A 474 -24.53 -23.46 -8.83
CA ASP A 474 -23.90 -24.18 -9.93
C ASP A 474 -23.86 -25.70 -9.65
N ILE A 475 -23.80 -26.50 -10.73
CA ILE A 475 -23.75 -27.98 -10.65
C ILE A 475 -22.47 -28.52 -9.97
N SER A 476 -21.50 -27.65 -9.66
CA SER A 476 -20.28 -28.01 -8.94
C SER A 476 -20.44 -27.84 -7.44
N ASP A 477 -21.56 -27.33 -6.93
CA ASP A 477 -21.82 -27.15 -5.50
C ASP A 477 -21.60 -28.46 -4.73
N GLN A 478 -22.19 -29.58 -5.17
CA GLN A 478 -22.01 -30.89 -4.51
C GLN A 478 -20.54 -31.35 -4.51
N HIS A 479 -19.87 -31.26 -5.67
CA HIS A 479 -18.43 -31.57 -5.79
C HIS A 479 -17.57 -30.70 -4.86
N ARG A 480 -17.91 -29.41 -4.75
CA ARG A 480 -17.20 -28.44 -3.91
C ARG A 480 -17.42 -28.72 -2.44
N GLN A 481 -18.65 -29.02 -2.02
CA GLN A 481 -18.98 -29.35 -0.63
C GLN A 481 -18.24 -30.61 -0.17
N VAL A 482 -18.24 -31.69 -0.97
CA VAL A 482 -17.47 -32.91 -0.69
C VAL A 482 -15.96 -32.63 -0.59
N LEU A 483 -15.40 -31.80 -1.48
CA LEU A 483 -13.99 -31.38 -1.41
C LEU A 483 -13.69 -30.60 -0.13
N LEU A 484 -14.54 -29.64 0.25
CA LEU A 484 -14.35 -28.82 1.45
C LEU A 484 -14.44 -29.65 2.75
N GLU A 485 -15.27 -30.70 2.78
CA GLU A 485 -15.31 -31.66 3.88
C GLU A 485 -14.06 -32.53 4.03
N ILE A 486 -13.34 -32.81 2.94
CA ILE A 486 -12.03 -33.46 3.05
C ILE A 486 -11.07 -32.54 3.82
N PHE A 487 -11.07 -31.24 3.51
CA PHE A 487 -10.17 -30.27 4.13
C PHE A 487 -10.56 -29.86 5.55
N SER A 488 -11.81 -30.04 5.99
CA SER A 488 -12.18 -29.92 7.41
C SER A 488 -11.58 -31.01 8.31
N LYS A 489 -11.03 -32.09 7.71
CA LYS A 489 -10.39 -33.22 8.39
C LYS A 489 -8.91 -33.39 8.03
N ASN A 490 -8.40 -32.65 7.03
CA ASN A 490 -7.04 -32.80 6.50
C ASN A 490 -6.46 -31.44 6.10
N TYR A 491 -5.28 -31.09 6.60
CA TYR A 491 -4.55 -29.90 6.12
C TYR A 491 -4.16 -30.00 4.64
N ARG A 492 -3.84 -31.21 4.17
CA ARG A 492 -3.39 -31.50 2.79
C ARG A 492 -3.66 -32.95 2.40
N VAL A 493 -3.93 -33.20 1.12
CA VAL A 493 -4.22 -34.53 0.56
C VAL A 493 -3.61 -34.75 -0.82
N ARG A 494 -3.59 -35.98 -1.33
CA ARG A 494 -3.18 -36.30 -2.72
C ARG A 494 -4.38 -36.22 -3.67
N ARG A 495 -4.17 -35.90 -4.95
CA ARG A 495 -5.25 -35.80 -5.98
C ARG A 495 -6.16 -37.04 -6.00
N ASN A 496 -5.57 -38.24 -5.90
CA ASN A 496 -6.31 -39.50 -5.91
C ASN A 496 -7.28 -39.63 -4.73
N MET A 497 -6.94 -39.10 -3.54
CA MET A 497 -7.83 -39.12 -2.37
C MET A 497 -9.08 -38.25 -2.62
N ILE A 498 -8.88 -37.07 -3.23
CA ILE A 498 -9.98 -36.19 -3.63
C ILE A 498 -10.84 -36.87 -4.70
N GLN A 499 -10.22 -37.43 -5.75
CA GLN A 499 -10.95 -38.11 -6.82
C GLN A 499 -11.76 -39.30 -6.30
N SER A 500 -11.19 -40.21 -5.51
CA SER A 500 -11.91 -41.35 -4.94
C SER A 500 -13.07 -40.92 -4.02
N ARG A 501 -12.91 -39.85 -3.25
CA ARG A 501 -13.96 -39.35 -2.35
C ARG A 501 -15.08 -38.63 -3.12
N LEU A 502 -14.75 -37.90 -4.19
CA LEU A 502 -15.75 -37.31 -5.10
C LEU A 502 -16.55 -38.42 -5.80
N THR A 503 -15.88 -39.43 -6.38
CA THR A 503 -16.53 -40.58 -7.01
C THR A 503 -17.45 -41.33 -6.04
N GLN A 504 -17.05 -41.47 -4.77
CA GLN A 504 -17.87 -42.13 -3.74
C GLN A 504 -19.18 -41.39 -3.41
N GLU A 505 -19.16 -40.06 -3.40
CA GLU A 505 -20.28 -39.24 -2.90
C GLU A 505 -21.10 -38.55 -4.02
N CYS A 506 -20.60 -38.59 -5.25
CA CYS A 506 -21.24 -37.96 -6.43
C CYS A 506 -21.45 -38.92 -7.62
N GLY A 507 -20.89 -40.15 -7.59
CA GLY A 507 -21.10 -41.18 -8.60
C GLY A 507 -19.89 -41.47 -9.51
N GLU A 508 -19.98 -42.54 -10.29
CA GLU A 508 -18.86 -43.04 -11.13
C GLU A 508 -18.64 -42.24 -12.43
N ASP A 509 -19.66 -41.52 -12.92
CA ASP A 509 -19.62 -40.75 -14.18
C ASP A 509 -18.83 -39.42 -14.10
N LEU A 510 -18.19 -39.15 -12.95
CA LEU A 510 -17.51 -37.90 -12.63
C LEU A 510 -16.32 -37.63 -13.57
N SER A 511 -16.46 -36.66 -14.47
CA SER A 511 -15.45 -36.45 -15.51
C SER A 511 -14.15 -35.87 -14.93
N LYS A 512 -13.02 -36.17 -15.60
CA LYS A 512 -11.73 -35.56 -15.25
C LYS A 512 -11.79 -34.02 -15.27
N GLN A 513 -12.61 -33.44 -16.16
CA GLN A 513 -12.73 -31.98 -16.29
C GLN A 513 -13.41 -31.34 -15.09
N GLU A 514 -14.42 -31.98 -14.50
CA GLU A 514 -15.09 -31.50 -13.28
C GLU A 514 -14.18 -31.61 -12.05
N VAL A 515 -13.45 -32.72 -11.93
CA VAL A 515 -12.43 -32.87 -10.87
C VAL A 515 -11.34 -31.80 -11.01
N ASP A 516 -10.81 -31.57 -12.21
CA ASP A 516 -9.79 -30.54 -12.44
C ASP A 516 -10.36 -29.10 -12.32
N LYS A 517 -11.66 -28.87 -12.59
CA LYS A 517 -12.37 -27.61 -12.30
C LYS A 517 -12.43 -27.35 -10.80
N VAL A 518 -13.03 -28.24 -10.01
CA VAL A 518 -13.24 -27.99 -8.56
C VAL A 518 -11.89 -27.87 -7.80
N LEU A 519 -10.86 -28.58 -8.26
CA LEU A 519 -9.49 -28.41 -7.78
C LEU A 519 -8.90 -27.03 -8.12
N LYS A 520 -9.10 -26.52 -9.35
CA LYS A 520 -8.67 -25.18 -9.77
C LYS A 520 -9.42 -24.07 -9.03
N ASP A 521 -10.70 -24.30 -8.74
CA ASP A 521 -11.56 -23.31 -8.10
C ASP A 521 -11.29 -23.21 -6.59
N CYS A 522 -11.05 -24.33 -5.89
CA CYS A 522 -10.92 -24.32 -4.43
C CYS A 522 -9.50 -24.52 -3.87
N CYS A 523 -8.58 -25.11 -4.66
CA CYS A 523 -7.31 -25.61 -4.16
C CYS A 523 -6.08 -25.00 -4.87
N VAL A 524 -4.91 -25.32 -4.31
CA VAL A 524 -3.59 -25.12 -4.91
C VAL A 524 -2.75 -26.39 -4.71
N SER A 525 -1.86 -26.69 -5.66
CA SER A 525 -0.94 -27.83 -5.61
C SER A 525 0.46 -27.37 -5.23
N TYR A 526 1.06 -27.96 -4.20
CA TYR A 526 2.41 -27.67 -3.73
C TYR A 526 3.11 -28.96 -3.27
N GLY A 527 4.31 -29.24 -3.79
CA GLY A 527 5.06 -30.45 -3.44
C GLY A 527 4.34 -31.77 -3.74
N GLY A 528 3.47 -31.81 -4.74
CA GLY A 528 2.64 -32.99 -5.08
C GLY A 528 1.44 -33.23 -4.16
N MET A 529 1.20 -32.33 -3.20
CA MET A 529 0.04 -32.34 -2.31
C MET A 529 -0.89 -31.17 -2.64
N TRP A 530 -2.19 -31.37 -2.43
CA TRP A 530 -3.23 -30.35 -2.61
C TRP A 530 -3.66 -29.78 -1.26
N TYR A 531 -3.89 -28.47 -1.25
CA TYR A 531 -4.25 -27.64 -0.11
C TYR A 531 -5.40 -26.71 -0.54
N LEU A 532 -6.20 -26.19 0.39
CA LEU A 532 -7.10 -25.08 0.08
C LEU A 532 -6.31 -23.81 -0.27
N LYS A 533 -6.90 -22.93 -1.10
CA LYS A 533 -6.30 -21.63 -1.40
C LYS A 533 -6.08 -20.82 -0.12
N GLY A 534 -4.94 -20.15 -0.04
CA GLY A 534 -4.53 -19.35 1.12
C GLY A 534 -4.05 -20.15 2.35
N THR A 535 -4.11 -21.49 2.36
CA THR A 535 -3.62 -22.27 3.52
C THR A 535 -2.17 -22.74 3.41
N VAL A 536 -1.57 -22.69 2.21
CA VAL A 536 -0.13 -22.99 2.03
C VAL A 536 0.71 -21.88 2.64
N GLN A 537 1.65 -22.26 3.49
CA GLN A 537 2.75 -21.40 3.94
C GLN A 537 3.91 -21.61 2.95
N SER A 538 4.21 -20.61 2.13
CA SER A 538 5.12 -20.69 0.97
C SER A 538 6.19 -19.60 0.96
#